data_AF-A0A8T4S573-F1
#
_entry.id   AF-A0A8T4S573-F1
#
_cell.length_a   1.000
_cell.length_b   1.000
_cell.length_c   1.000
_cell.angle_alpha   90.00
_cell.angle_beta   90.00
_cell.angle_gamma   90.00
#
_symmetry.space_group_name_H-M   'P 1'
#
loop_
_entity.id
_entity.type
_entity.pdbx_description
1 polymer ?
#
loop_
_entity_poly.entity_id
_entity_poly.type
_entity_poly.pdbx_seq_one_letter_code
_entity_poly.pdbx_strand_id
1 'polypeptide(L)'
;MSLPIKEIPARFKALLSFYKKCFTRPQYKNFRDFVLGLIVSDNKTIQEVNDCFGRVDQSSLNRFLTCSEWDSSKINNKRISQIKSRHKLKRGIFICDPTFLKKFGKMMEYANYHYNGMTKKEEWG
;
A
#
# COMPACT_ATOMS: atom_id res chain seq x y z
N MET A 1 13.00 -3.64 18.39
CA MET A 1 12.89 -4.76 17.42
C MET A 1 11.47 -5.27 17.46
N SER A 2 10.74 -5.19 16.35
CA SER A 2 9.43 -5.85 16.23
C SER A 2 9.64 -7.37 16.11
N LEU A 3 8.70 -8.14 16.67
CA LEU A 3 8.76 -9.60 16.54
C LEU A 3 8.56 -10.00 15.08
N PRO A 4 9.38 -10.93 14.53
CA PRO A 4 9.26 -11.33 13.15
C PRO A 4 7.92 -12.04 12.89
N ILE A 5 7.29 -11.65 11.80
CA ILE A 5 6.05 -12.23 11.30
C ILE A 5 6.38 -13.61 10.71
N LYS A 6 6.08 -14.65 11.48
CA LYS A 6 6.24 -16.04 11.03
C LYS A 6 5.16 -16.45 10.03
N GLU A 7 3.94 -15.96 10.21
CA GLU A 7 2.84 -16.24 9.29
C GLU A 7 1.83 -15.11 9.19
N ILE A 8 1.13 -15.06 8.06
CA ILE A 8 0.02 -14.14 7.86
C ILE A 8 -1.22 -14.68 8.59
N PRO A 9 -1.86 -13.89 9.48
CA PRO A 9 -3.07 -14.34 10.18
C PRO A 9 -4.21 -14.72 9.22
N ALA A 10 -5.04 -15.69 9.60
CA ALA A 10 -6.08 -16.26 8.74
C ALA A 10 -7.05 -15.21 8.16
N ARG A 11 -7.45 -14.22 8.98
CA ARG A 11 -8.32 -13.12 8.54
C ARG A 11 -7.69 -12.29 7.43
N PHE A 12 -6.39 -12.00 7.52
CA PHE A 12 -5.65 -11.30 6.47
C PHE A 12 -5.43 -12.19 5.24
N LYS A 13 -5.14 -13.49 5.41
CA LYS A 13 -5.10 -14.44 4.28
C LYS A 13 -6.41 -14.42 3.49
N ALA A 14 -7.55 -14.45 4.16
CA ALA A 14 -8.87 -14.40 3.53
C ALA A 14 -9.13 -13.06 2.81
N LEU A 15 -8.82 -11.93 3.46
CA LEU A 15 -8.93 -10.59 2.87
C LEU A 15 -8.06 -10.44 1.62
N LEU A 16 -6.79 -10.84 1.71
CA LEU A 16 -5.82 -10.67 0.64
C LEU A 16 -6.02 -11.68 -0.50
N SER A 17 -6.71 -12.80 -0.28
CA SER A 17 -7.01 -13.80 -1.32
C SER A 17 -7.80 -13.21 -2.48
N PHE A 18 -8.58 -12.16 -2.24
CA PHE A 18 -9.37 -11.45 -3.24
C PHE A 18 -8.51 -10.82 -4.35
N TYR A 19 -7.24 -10.53 -4.07
CA TYR A 19 -6.29 -9.92 -5.00
C TYR A 19 -5.41 -10.94 -5.72
N LYS A 20 -5.50 -12.24 -5.39
CA LYS A 20 -4.56 -13.27 -5.89
C LYS A 20 -4.49 -13.32 -7.42
N LYS A 21 -5.60 -13.12 -8.13
CA LYS A 21 -5.66 -13.11 -9.59
C LYS A 21 -5.07 -11.84 -10.24
N CYS A 22 -4.70 -10.83 -9.45
CA CYS A 22 -4.06 -9.61 -9.96
C CYS A 22 -2.53 -9.76 -10.09
N PHE A 23 -1.96 -10.87 -9.61
CA PHE A 23 -0.52 -11.02 -9.45
C PHE A 23 -0.05 -12.42 -9.88
N THR A 24 1.21 -12.53 -10.29
CA THR A 24 1.92 -13.81 -10.31
C THR A 24 2.14 -14.33 -8.89
N ARG A 25 2.56 -15.60 -8.73
CA ARG A 25 2.81 -16.19 -7.40
C ARG A 25 3.85 -15.39 -6.58
N PRO A 26 5.02 -14.99 -7.13
CA PRO A 26 6.00 -14.19 -6.39
C PRO A 26 5.50 -12.79 -6.05
N GLN A 27 4.84 -12.12 -7.00
CA GLN A 27 4.24 -10.80 -6.78
C GLN A 27 3.18 -10.86 -5.68
N TYR A 28 2.33 -11.90 -5.67
CA TYR A 28 1.31 -12.05 -4.64
C TYR A 28 1.91 -12.26 -3.24
N LYS A 29 3.03 -13.00 -3.14
CA LYS A 29 3.78 -13.11 -1.88
C LYS A 29 4.27 -11.73 -1.42
N ASN A 30 4.96 -10.99 -2.28
CA ASN A 30 5.47 -9.66 -1.93
C ASN A 30 4.35 -8.66 -1.62
N PHE A 31 3.23 -8.69 -2.35
CA PHE A 31 2.05 -7.89 -2.06
C PHE A 31 1.53 -8.14 -0.64
N ARG A 32 1.33 -9.42 -0.27
CA ARG A 32 0.82 -9.76 1.06
C ARG A 32 1.78 -9.36 2.17
N ASP A 33 3.07 -9.64 1.98
CA ASP A 33 4.10 -9.35 2.96
C ASP A 33 4.26 -7.83 3.11
N PHE A 34 4.21 -7.08 2.01
CA PHE A 34 4.23 -5.62 2.02
C PHE A 34 3.02 -5.02 2.76
N VAL A 35 1.80 -5.46 2.47
CA VAL A 35 0.60 -4.97 3.16
C VAL A 35 0.66 -5.24 4.66
N LEU A 36 1.09 -6.44 5.06
CA LEU A 36 1.17 -6.79 6.47
C LEU A 36 2.32 -6.06 7.17
N GLY A 37 3.47 -5.91 6.51
CA GLY A 37 4.56 -5.10 7.03
C GLY A 37 4.17 -3.63 7.18
N LEU A 38 3.38 -3.05 6.28
CA LEU A 38 2.85 -1.70 6.46
C LEU A 38 1.93 -1.57 7.67
N ILE A 39 1.21 -2.63 8.05
CA ILE A 39 0.36 -2.62 9.25
C ILE A 39 1.24 -2.62 10.51
N VAL A 40 2.34 -3.37 10.52
CA VAL A 40 3.13 -3.65 11.73
C VAL A 40 4.34 -2.73 11.92
N SER A 41 5.03 -2.33 10.84
CA SER A 41 6.21 -1.45 10.90
C SER A 41 5.85 -0.06 11.41
N ASP A 42 6.74 0.65 12.09
CA ASP A 42 6.46 2.01 12.58
C ASP A 42 6.75 3.05 11.50
N ASN A 43 7.94 3.00 10.89
CA ASN A 43 8.39 4.01 9.93
C ASN A 43 7.93 3.75 8.50
N LYS A 44 7.30 2.59 8.24
CA LYS A 44 6.78 2.17 6.93
C LYS A 44 7.83 2.18 5.80
N THR A 45 9.10 2.05 6.15
CA THR A 45 10.17 1.95 5.17
C THR A 45 10.21 0.54 4.56
N ILE A 46 10.72 0.41 3.34
CA ILE A 46 10.84 -0.90 2.69
C ILE A 46 11.77 -1.81 3.50
N GLN A 47 12.82 -1.25 4.10
CA GLN A 47 13.75 -2.00 4.95
C GLN A 47 13.04 -2.54 6.19
N GLU A 48 12.29 -1.71 6.92
CA GLU A 48 11.60 -2.15 8.12
C GLU A 48 10.49 -3.17 7.81
N VAL A 49 9.78 -2.99 6.70
CA VAL A 49 8.84 -3.99 6.18
C VAL A 49 9.55 -5.31 5.85
N ASN A 50 10.74 -5.24 5.26
CA ASN A 50 11.57 -6.41 4.97
C ASN A 50 12.00 -7.15 6.26
N ASP A 51 12.43 -6.38 7.27
CA ASP A 51 12.91 -6.88 8.56
C ASP A 51 11.81 -7.59 9.34
N CYS A 52 10.55 -7.15 9.19
CA CYS A 52 9.39 -7.85 9.76
C CYS A 52 9.29 -9.32 9.32
N PHE A 53 9.93 -9.74 8.22
CA PHE A 53 9.91 -11.13 7.74
C PHE A 53 11.27 -11.82 7.83
N GLY A 54 12.26 -11.21 8.50
CA GLY A 54 13.59 -11.80 8.68
C GLY A 54 14.33 -12.09 7.36
N ARG A 55 14.09 -11.29 6.33
CA ARG A 55 14.71 -11.46 5.01
C ARG A 55 16.07 -10.78 4.97
N VAL A 56 17.04 -11.42 4.32
CA VAL A 56 18.42 -10.91 4.24
C VAL A 56 18.52 -9.59 3.49
N ASP A 57 17.79 -9.44 2.38
CA ASP A 57 17.83 -8.23 1.55
C ASP A 57 16.44 -7.78 1.09
N GLN A 58 16.29 -6.45 0.97
CA GLN A 58 15.06 -5.81 0.52
C GLN A 58 14.89 -5.74 -1.01
N SER A 59 15.82 -6.28 -1.81
CA SER A 59 15.82 -6.09 -3.27
C SER A 59 14.55 -6.66 -3.93
N SER A 60 14.02 -7.75 -3.39
CA SER A 60 12.78 -8.36 -3.88
C SER A 60 11.55 -7.47 -3.66
N LEU A 61 11.48 -6.75 -2.54
CA LEU A 61 10.38 -5.80 -2.28
C LEU A 61 10.56 -4.53 -3.10
N ASN A 62 11.80 -4.02 -3.24
CA ASN A 62 12.09 -2.89 -4.10
C ASN A 62 11.65 -3.17 -5.55
N ARG A 63 12.12 -4.28 -6.16
CA ARG A 63 11.71 -4.68 -7.51
C ARG A 63 10.21 -4.92 -7.63
N PHE A 64 9.56 -5.41 -6.57
CA PHE A 64 8.11 -5.55 -6.56
C PHE A 64 7.40 -4.20 -6.69
N LEU A 65 7.86 -3.16 -6.00
CA LEU A 65 7.21 -1.84 -6.01
C LEU A 65 7.61 -0.98 -7.20
N THR A 66 8.82 -1.14 -7.74
CA THR A 66 9.36 -0.22 -8.75
C THR A 66 9.45 -0.80 -10.16
N CYS A 67 9.63 -2.12 -10.30
CA CYS A 67 9.96 -2.75 -11.59
C CYS A 67 8.96 -3.81 -12.04
N SER A 68 8.13 -4.34 -11.13
CA SER A 68 7.21 -5.42 -11.46
C SER A 68 5.99 -4.90 -12.20
N GLU A 69 5.63 -5.58 -13.28
CA GLU A 69 4.42 -5.28 -14.04
C GLU A 69 3.18 -5.81 -13.30
N TRP A 70 2.60 -4.97 -12.45
CA TRP A 70 1.24 -5.14 -11.94
C TRP A 70 0.50 -3.81 -12.04
N ASP A 71 -0.81 -3.90 -12.26
CA ASP A 71 -1.64 -2.73 -12.55
C ASP A 71 -2.25 -2.17 -11.25
N SER A 72 -1.79 -0.99 -10.85
CA SER A 72 -2.27 -0.28 -9.65
C SER A 72 -3.76 0.07 -9.74
N SER A 73 -4.26 0.44 -10.92
CA SER A 73 -5.66 0.73 -11.16
C SER A 73 -6.52 -0.53 -11.03
N LYS A 74 -6.07 -1.66 -11.58
CA LYS A 74 -6.73 -2.96 -11.41
C LYS A 74 -6.80 -3.38 -9.94
N ILE A 75 -5.74 -3.18 -9.17
CA ILE A 75 -5.75 -3.45 -7.72
C ILE A 75 -6.74 -2.54 -7.00
N ASN A 76 -6.75 -1.24 -7.31
CA ASN A 76 -7.68 -0.30 -6.70
C ASN A 76 -9.15 -0.63 -7.01
N ASN A 77 -9.45 -0.97 -8.26
CA ASN A 77 -10.77 -1.45 -8.67
C ASN A 77 -11.18 -2.71 -7.92
N LYS A 78 -10.23 -3.65 -7.73
CA LYS A 78 -10.46 -4.87 -6.95
C LYS A 78 -10.73 -4.57 -5.48
N ARG A 79 -10.03 -3.60 -4.88
CA ARG A 79 -10.26 -3.10 -3.51
C ARG A 79 -11.67 -2.53 -3.36
N ILE A 80 -12.09 -1.66 -4.28
CA ILE A 80 -13.44 -1.07 -4.27
C ILE A 80 -14.50 -2.17 -4.42
N SER A 81 -14.30 -3.12 -5.34
CA SER A 81 -15.20 -4.27 -5.52
C SER A 81 -15.31 -5.14 -4.25
N GLN A 82 -14.20 -5.34 -3.52
CA GLN A 82 -14.20 -6.07 -2.25
C GLN A 82 -15.02 -5.36 -1.17
N ILE A 83 -14.90 -4.04 -1.08
CA ILE A 83 -15.68 -3.24 -0.12
C ILE A 83 -17.17 -3.34 -0.47
N LYS A 84 -17.54 -3.16 -1.75
CA LYS A 84 -18.93 -3.25 -2.21
C LYS A 84 -19.54 -4.64 -2.03
N SER A 85 -18.77 -5.71 -2.16
CA SER A 85 -19.29 -7.08 -1.97
C SER A 85 -19.60 -7.40 -0.51
N ARG A 86 -18.85 -6.80 0.42
CA ARG A 86 -19.04 -6.97 1.88
C ARG A 86 -20.09 -6.02 2.43
N HIS A 87 -20.18 -4.82 1.87
CA HIS A 87 -21.13 -3.81 2.30
C HIS A 87 -22.13 -3.56 1.16
N LYS A 88 -23.31 -4.18 1.24
CA LYS A 88 -24.45 -3.89 0.35
C LYS A 88 -25.08 -2.55 0.71
N LEU A 89 -24.32 -1.47 0.51
CA LEU A 89 -24.76 -0.11 0.80
C LEU A 89 -25.90 0.25 -0.16
N LYS A 90 -27.12 0.38 0.37
CA LYS A 90 -28.28 0.90 -0.38
C LYS A 90 -28.33 2.43 -0.39
N ARG A 91 -27.77 3.07 0.65
CA ARG A 91 -27.61 4.51 0.84
C ARG A 91 -26.34 4.76 1.67
N GLY A 92 -25.70 5.91 1.49
CA GLY A 92 -24.49 6.28 2.23
C GLY A 92 -24.06 7.72 1.94
N ILE A 93 -23.13 8.22 2.75
CA ILE A 93 -22.50 9.54 2.57
C ILE A 93 -21.12 9.31 1.95
N PHE A 94 -20.81 10.02 0.88
CA PHE A 94 -19.47 10.02 0.28
C PHE A 94 -18.71 11.25 0.76
N ILE A 95 -17.67 11.02 1.57
CA ILE A 95 -16.81 12.07 2.08
C ILE A 95 -15.63 12.21 1.12
N CYS A 96 -15.46 13.40 0.55
CA CYS A 96 -14.33 13.78 -0.27
C CYS A 96 -13.66 14.98 0.36
N ASP A 97 -12.36 14.86 0.62
CA ASP A 97 -11.54 15.96 1.11
C ASP A 97 -10.16 15.88 0.45
N PRO A 98 -9.73 16.90 -0.31
CA PRO A 98 -8.39 16.93 -0.87
C PRO A 98 -7.36 17.11 0.25
N THR A 99 -6.30 16.29 0.24
CA THR A 99 -5.20 16.40 1.21
C THR A 99 -3.91 16.75 0.49
N PHE A 100 -3.16 17.72 1.03
CA PHE A 100 -1.80 18.01 0.58
C PHE A 100 -0.84 16.97 1.16
N LEU A 101 -0.15 16.23 0.29
CA LEU A 101 0.84 15.25 0.68
C LEU A 101 2.23 15.88 0.60
N LYS A 102 2.82 16.24 1.73
CA LYS A 102 4.18 16.78 1.75
C LYS A 102 5.19 15.71 1.33
N LYS A 103 6.03 16.03 0.35
CA LYS A 103 7.14 15.19 -0.10
C LYS A 103 8.47 15.87 0.13
N PHE A 104 9.47 15.06 0.43
CA PHE A 104 10.83 15.51 0.69
C PHE A 104 11.80 15.08 -0.43
N GLY A 105 11.52 13.96 -1.10
CA GLY A 105 12.33 13.48 -2.20
C GLY A 105 11.98 14.17 -3.51
N LYS A 106 12.98 14.75 -4.18
CA LYS A 106 12.79 15.47 -5.46
C LYS A 106 12.39 14.58 -6.63
N MET A 107 12.71 13.30 -6.55
CA MET A 107 12.42 12.29 -7.58
C MET A 107 11.18 11.45 -7.25
N MET A 108 10.45 11.80 -6.19
CA MET A 108 9.20 11.10 -5.86
C MET A 108 8.14 11.41 -6.90
N GLU A 109 7.26 10.45 -7.15
CA GLU A 109 6.14 10.63 -8.05
C GLU A 109 5.29 11.84 -7.63
N TYR A 110 4.96 12.70 -8.59
CA TYR A 110 4.19 13.93 -8.39
C TYR A 110 4.81 14.95 -7.42
N ALA A 111 6.12 14.89 -7.13
CA ALA A 111 6.79 15.92 -6.32
C ALA A 111 6.90 17.23 -7.12
N ASN A 112 6.14 18.25 -6.73
CA ASN A 112 6.11 19.56 -7.36
C ASN A 112 5.56 20.63 -6.39
N TYR A 113 5.36 21.85 -6.86
CA TYR A 113 4.57 22.84 -6.13
C TYR A 113 3.07 22.58 -6.31
N HIS A 114 2.34 22.48 -5.20
CA HIS A 114 0.89 22.35 -5.19
C HIS A 114 0.28 23.36 -4.23
N TYR A 115 -0.96 23.76 -4.50
CA TYR A 115 -1.70 24.62 -3.58
C TYR A 115 -2.13 23.84 -2.33
N ASN A 116 -1.70 24.28 -1.16
CA ASN A 116 -2.08 23.70 0.12
C ASN A 116 -3.39 24.35 0.61
N GLY A 117 -4.47 23.56 0.64
CA GLY A 117 -5.79 24.01 1.08
C GLY A 117 -5.87 24.46 2.53
N MET A 118 -4.95 24.02 3.40
CA MET A 118 -4.89 24.40 4.82
C MET A 118 -4.18 25.73 5.05
N THR A 119 -3.02 25.92 4.43
CA THR A 119 -2.20 27.13 4.61
C THR A 119 -2.53 28.24 3.62
N LYS A 120 -3.30 27.92 2.57
CA LYS A 120 -3.70 28.80 1.46
C LYS A 120 -2.52 29.32 0.63
N LYS A 121 -1.45 28.53 0.52
CA LYS A 121 -0.20 28.88 -0.17
C LYS A 121 0.26 27.74 -1.09
N GLU A 122 1.10 28.07 -2.06
CA GLU A 122 1.84 27.07 -2.83
C GLU A 122 2.97 26.50 -1.98
N GLU A 123 3.03 25.16 -1.90
CA GLU A 123 4.02 24.43 -1.11
C GLU A 123 4.60 23.27 -1.92
N TRP A 124 5.88 22.98 -1.70
CA TRP A 124 6.53 21.83 -2.31
C TRP A 124 6.06 20.52 -1.67
N GLY A 125 5.59 19.57 -2.49
CA GLY A 125 5.17 18.23 -2.07
C GLY A 125 4.69 17.33 -3.21
#